data_AF-A0A7V6CR55-F1
#
_entry.id   AF-A0A7V6CR55-F1
#
_cell.length_a   1.000
_cell.length_b   1.000
_cell.length_c   1.000
_cell.angle_alpha   90.00
_cell.angle_beta   90.00
_cell.angle_gamma   90.00
#
_symmetry.space_group_name_H-M   'P 1'
#
loop_
_entity.id
_entity.type
_entity.pdbx_description
1 polymer ?
#
loop_
_entity_poly.entity_id
_entity_poly.type
_entity_poly.pdbx_seq_one_letter_code
_entity_poly.pdbx_strand_id
1 'polypeptide(L)'
;VKRPGLYTWRPGLTVLDALGQAAWETERGALSRTFVVRQKPDGTTERIQVDMVKLLNRADLSQNIELQPGDVVFVSETRTPDFDKIYRALSLIWLARNLGVLRSLWRP
;
A
#
# COMPACT_ATOMS: atom_id res chain seq x y z
N VAL A 1 6.47 -4.77 7.01
CA VAL A 1 7.37 -5.07 5.86
C VAL A 1 8.77 -4.55 6.16
N LYS A 2 9.84 -5.17 5.63
CA LYS A 2 11.22 -4.80 5.99
C LYS A 2 11.71 -3.52 5.32
N ARG A 3 11.19 -3.23 4.11
CA ARG A 3 11.53 -2.03 3.34
C ARG A 3 10.25 -1.28 2.95
N PRO A 4 9.67 -0.45 3.84
CA PRO A 4 8.63 0.48 3.41
C PRO A 4 9.21 1.53 2.46
N GLY A 5 8.48 1.90 1.41
CA GLY A 5 8.97 2.87 0.43
C GLY A 5 8.07 3.00 -0.80
N LEU A 6 8.47 3.88 -1.71
CA LEU A 6 7.84 4.01 -3.02
C LEU A 6 8.42 2.97 -3.97
N TYR A 7 7.52 2.25 -4.64
CA TYR A 7 7.87 1.24 -5.63
C TYR A 7 7.35 1.66 -6.99
N THR A 8 8.08 1.31 -8.05
CA THR A 8 7.67 1.65 -9.42
C THR A 8 6.52 0.74 -9.82
N TRP A 9 5.40 1.36 -10.20
CA TRP A 9 4.25 0.63 -10.74
C TRP A 9 4.56 0.12 -12.15
N ARG A 10 4.06 -1.09 -12.46
CA ARG A 10 4.08 -1.68 -13.81
C ARG A 10 2.72 -2.32 -14.10
N PRO A 11 2.32 -2.43 -15.38
CA PRO A 11 1.11 -3.17 -15.74
C PRO A 11 1.14 -4.60 -15.18
N GLY A 12 0.03 -5.03 -14.60
CA GLY A 12 -0.09 -6.34 -13.96
C GLY A 12 0.59 -6.46 -12.59
N LEU A 13 1.06 -5.37 -11.99
CA LEU A 13 1.59 -5.39 -10.62
C LEU A 13 0.47 -5.73 -9.63
N THR A 14 0.66 -6.78 -8.85
CA THR A 14 -0.30 -7.21 -7.83
C THR A 14 0.16 -6.87 -6.41
N VAL A 15 -0.75 -7.00 -5.44
CA VAL A 15 -0.40 -6.86 -4.01
C VAL A 15 0.74 -7.78 -3.63
N LEU A 16 0.73 -9.03 -4.11
CA LEU A 16 1.79 -9.99 -3.83
C LEU A 16 3.14 -9.53 -4.39
N ASP A 17 3.17 -8.99 -5.61
CA ASP A 17 4.41 -8.46 -6.21
C ASP A 17 4.97 -7.28 -5.44
N ALA A 18 4.10 -6.33 -5.05
CA ALA A 18 4.51 -5.14 -4.31
C ALA A 18 5.11 -5.51 -2.95
N LEU A 19 4.51 -6.48 -2.27
CA LEU A 19 5.02 -6.97 -1.00
C LEU A 19 6.30 -7.80 -1.15
N GLY A 20 6.44 -8.53 -2.25
CA GLY A 20 7.71 -9.19 -2.63
C GLY A 20 8.84 -8.18 -2.78
N GLN A 21 8.59 -7.03 -3.43
CA GLN A 21 9.55 -5.93 -3.54
C GLN A 21 9.89 -5.29 -2.19
N ALA A 22 8.95 -5.28 -1.25
CA ALA A 22 9.13 -4.75 0.10
C ALA A 22 9.96 -5.66 1.04
N ALA A 23 10.62 -6.69 0.49
CA ALA A 23 11.49 -7.64 1.19
C ALA A 23 10.78 -8.32 2.37
N TRP A 24 9.74 -9.09 2.04
CA TRP A 24 8.84 -9.80 2.93
C TRP A 24 9.51 -10.45 4.16
N GLU A 25 9.29 -9.88 5.35
CA GLU A 25 9.53 -10.54 6.63
C GLU A 25 8.58 -9.91 7.64
N THR A 26 7.50 -10.63 7.98
CA THR A 26 6.44 -10.21 8.89
C THR A 26 5.78 -11.48 9.42
N GLU A 27 5.45 -11.53 10.72
CA GLU A 27 4.79 -12.69 11.32
C GLU A 27 3.48 -13.01 10.58
N ARG A 28 3.17 -14.30 10.37
CA ARG A 28 1.98 -14.75 9.62
C ARG A 28 0.68 -14.07 10.06
N GLY A 29 0.56 -13.72 11.35
CA GLY A 29 -0.62 -13.03 11.90
C GLY A 29 -0.81 -11.60 11.40
N ALA A 30 0.27 -10.87 11.09
CA ALA A 30 0.25 -9.49 10.64
C ALA A 30 -0.16 -9.35 9.16
N LEU A 31 0.08 -10.39 8.35
CA LEU A 31 -0.27 -10.43 6.93
C LEU A 31 -1.79 -10.46 6.68
N SER A 32 -2.55 -11.03 7.62
CA SER A 32 -4.03 -11.12 7.54
C SER A 32 -4.75 -9.77 7.44
N ARG A 33 -4.05 -8.67 7.75
CA ARG A 33 -4.60 -7.30 7.77
C ARG A 33 -3.79 -6.39 6.85
N THR A 34 -3.75 -6.77 5.59
CA THR A 34 -3.23 -5.94 4.50
C THR A 34 -4.38 -5.14 3.89
N PHE A 35 -4.15 -3.87 3.61
CA PHE A 35 -5.13 -2.99 3.00
C PHE A 35 -4.51 -2.33 1.78
N VAL A 36 -5.24 -2.33 0.67
CA VAL A 36 -4.94 -1.47 -0.46
C VAL A 36 -5.83 -0.25 -0.33
N VAL A 37 -5.19 0.91 -0.31
CA VAL A 37 -5.89 2.18 -0.28
C VAL A 37 -5.74 2.81 -1.65
N ARG A 38 -6.88 2.96 -2.32
CA ARG A 38 -6.99 3.50 -3.67
C ARG A 38 -7.65 4.85 -3.62
N GLN A 39 -7.00 5.84 -4.23
CA GLN A 39 -7.62 7.14 -4.42
C GLN A 39 -8.42 7.12 -5.72
N LYS A 40 -9.71 7.48 -5.63
CA LYS A 40 -10.57 7.62 -6.80
C LYS A 40 -10.46 9.03 -7.39
N PRO A 41 -10.75 9.20 -8.69
CA PRO A 41 -10.72 10.52 -9.35
C PRO A 41 -11.68 11.55 -8.75
N ASP A 42 -12.75 11.08 -8.08
CA ASP A 42 -13.73 11.90 -7.36
C ASP A 42 -13.21 12.45 -6.02
N GLY A 43 -11.95 12.16 -5.66
CA GLY A 43 -11.34 12.57 -4.41
C GLY A 43 -11.66 11.65 -3.23
N THR A 44 -12.50 10.63 -3.42
CA THR A 44 -12.79 9.65 -2.39
C THR A 44 -11.65 8.63 -2.26
N THR A 45 -11.55 8.02 -1.09
CA THR A 45 -10.56 6.98 -0.80
C THR A 45 -11.27 5.65 -0.61
N GLU A 46 -10.98 4.69 -1.46
CA GLU A 46 -11.47 3.33 -1.37
C GLU A 46 -10.46 2.47 -0.61
N ARG A 47 -11.00 1.61 0.26
CA ARG A 47 -10.21 0.70 1.10
C ARG A 47 -10.58 -0.71 0.73
N ILE A 48 -9.63 -1.42 0.16
CA ILE A 48 -9.78 -2.81 -0.24
C ILE A 48 -9.00 -3.63 0.79
N GLN A 49 -9.72 -4.37 1.63
CA GLN A 49 -9.07 -5.29 2.55
C GLN A 49 -8.59 -6.51 1.77
N VAL A 50 -7.37 -6.94 2.06
CA VAL A 50 -6.75 -8.09 1.41
C VAL A 50 -6.27 -9.09 2.45
N ASP A 51 -6.81 -10.30 2.39
CA ASP A 51 -6.43 -11.38 3.28
C ASP A 51 -5.26 -12.18 2.70
N MET A 52 -4.03 -11.80 3.08
CA MET A 52 -2.82 -12.51 2.65
C MET A 52 -2.73 -13.93 3.20
N VAL A 53 -3.42 -14.26 4.30
CA VAL A 53 -3.40 -15.61 4.85
C VAL A 53 -4.16 -16.54 3.91
N LYS A 54 -5.31 -16.12 3.38
CA LYS A 54 -6.02 -16.86 2.33
C LYS A 54 -5.22 -16.93 1.04
N LEU A 55 -4.60 -15.82 0.62
CA LEU A 55 -3.79 -15.79 -0.59
C LEU A 55 -2.62 -16.79 -0.53
N LEU A 56 -1.86 -16.77 0.57
CA LEU A 56 -0.63 -17.57 0.70
C LEU A 56 -0.89 -19.02 1.11
N ASN A 57 -1.84 -19.26 2.04
CA ASN A 57 -2.06 -20.62 2.56
C ASN A 57 -3.09 -21.41 1.74
N ARG A 58 -4.05 -20.73 1.11
CA ARG A 58 -5.13 -21.38 0.34
C ARG A 58 -5.01 -21.15 -1.17
N ALA A 59 -3.94 -20.47 -1.63
CA ALA A 59 -3.75 -20.08 -3.02
C ALA A 59 -4.98 -19.33 -3.59
N ASP A 60 -5.69 -18.59 -2.74
CA ASP A 60 -6.91 -17.87 -3.12
C ASP A 60 -6.54 -16.58 -3.86
N LEU A 61 -6.44 -16.69 -5.18
CA LEU A 61 -6.08 -15.58 -6.07
C LEU A 61 -7.13 -14.46 -6.09
N SER A 62 -8.34 -14.66 -5.55
CA SER A 62 -9.32 -13.57 -5.40
C SER A 62 -8.80 -12.45 -4.51
N GLN A 63 -7.85 -12.76 -3.62
CA GLN A 63 -7.17 -11.81 -2.76
C GLN A 63 -5.98 -11.14 -3.46
N ASN A 64 -5.54 -11.61 -4.64
CA ASN A 64 -4.41 -11.00 -5.34
C ASN A 64 -4.86 -9.81 -6.20
N ILE A 65 -5.22 -8.71 -5.53
CA ILE A 65 -5.75 -7.52 -6.20
C ILE A 65 -4.67 -6.88 -7.08
N GLU A 66 -5.05 -6.50 -8.29
CA GLU A 66 -4.21 -5.69 -9.17
C GLU A 66 -4.13 -4.24 -8.65
N LEU A 67 -2.89 -3.75 -8.55
CA LEU A 67 -2.60 -2.41 -8.09
C LEU A 67 -2.69 -1.41 -9.23
N GLN A 68 -3.22 -0.24 -8.92
CA GLN A 68 -3.32 0.91 -9.82
C GLN A 68 -2.27 1.98 -9.47
N PRO A 69 -1.94 2.85 -10.43
CA PRO A 69 -1.04 3.97 -10.19
C PRO A 69 -1.52 4.86 -9.04
N GLY A 70 -0.70 4.97 -7.99
CA GLY A 70 -1.02 5.76 -6.81
C GLY A 70 -1.75 5.01 -5.71
N ASP A 71 -1.98 3.70 -5.87
CA ASP A 71 -2.42 2.84 -4.77
C ASP A 71 -1.35 2.77 -3.68
N VAL A 72 -1.80 2.69 -2.43
CA VAL A 72 -0.94 2.53 -1.27
C VAL A 72 -1.26 1.19 -0.62
N VAL A 73 -0.26 0.31 -0.57
CA VAL A 73 -0.36 -0.97 0.13
C VAL A 73 0.11 -0.79 1.57
N PHE A 74 -0.79 -1.00 2.51
CA PHE A 74 -0.51 -0.93 3.94
C PHE A 74 -0.55 -2.32 4.56
N VAL A 75 0.51 -2.68 5.29
CA VAL A 75 0.59 -3.93 6.04
C VAL A 75 0.71 -3.60 7.52
N SER A 76 -0.27 -4.02 8.31
CA SER A 76 -0.24 -3.84 9.76
C SER A 76 0.79 -4.77 10.41
N GLU A 77 1.57 -4.26 11.37
CA GLU A 77 2.50 -5.08 12.17
C GLU A 77 1.80 -5.74 13.38
N THR A 78 0.66 -5.20 13.80
CA THR A 78 -0.05 -5.63 15.01
C THR A 78 -1.45 -6.16 14.71
N ARG A 79 -2.00 -6.98 15.61
CA ARG A 79 -3.38 -7.51 15.53
C ARG A 79 -4.47 -6.43 15.45
N THR A 80 -4.18 -5.24 15.96
CA THR A 80 -5.04 -4.05 15.93
C THR A 80 -4.51 -3.07 14.87
N PRO A 81 -5.16 -2.95 13.70
CA PRO A 81 -4.82 -1.91 12.74
C PRO A 81 -5.06 -0.54 13.36
N ASP A 82 -4.01 0.26 13.41
CA ASP A 82 -4.12 1.66 13.79
C ASP A 82 -4.49 2.48 12.54
N PHE A 83 -5.79 2.74 12.39
CA PHE A 83 -6.30 3.48 11.24
C PHE A 83 -5.81 4.93 11.23
N ASP A 84 -5.46 5.51 12.38
CA ASP A 84 -4.94 6.87 12.45
C ASP A 84 -3.55 6.95 11.82
N LYS A 85 -2.71 5.94 12.01
CA LYS A 85 -1.41 5.84 11.31
C LYS A 85 -1.59 5.74 9.80
N ILE A 86 -2.57 4.96 9.34
CA ILE A 86 -2.89 4.80 7.92
C ILE A 86 -3.30 6.16 7.33
N TYR A 87 -4.26 6.83 7.94
CA TYR A 87 -4.72 8.15 7.47
C TYR A 87 -3.59 9.19 7.50
N ARG A 88 -2.74 9.21 8.52
CA ARG A 88 -1.59 10.13 8.58
C ARG A 88 -0.59 9.90 7.44
N ALA A 89 -0.22 8.65 7.19
CA ALA A 89 0.70 8.31 6.10
C ALA A 89 0.10 8.68 4.73
N LEU A 90 -1.18 8.37 4.52
CA LEU A 90 -1.90 8.74 3.29
C LEU A 90 -2.02 10.25 3.12
N SER A 91 -2.35 10.98 4.19
CA SER A 91 -2.44 12.44 4.16
C SER A 91 -1.11 13.09 3.83
N LEU A 92 0.01 12.55 4.34
CA LEU A 92 1.35 13.05 3.99
C LEU A 92 1.72 12.75 2.53
N ILE A 93 1.38 11.57 2.01
CA ILE A 93 1.60 11.23 0.59
C ILE A 93 0.70 12.11 -0.29
N TRP A 94 -0.55 12.31 0.10
CA TRP A 94 -1.50 13.18 -0.59
C TRP A 94 -1.01 14.63 -0.60
N LEU A 95 -0.55 15.13 0.55
CA LEU A 95 0.07 16.46 0.65
C LEU A 95 1.31 16.54 -0.21
N ALA A 96 2.22 15.56 -0.15
CA ALA A 96 3.44 15.55 -0.96
C ALA A 96 3.21 15.41 -2.47
N ARG A 97 2.07 14.82 -2.88
CA ARG A 97 1.67 14.68 -4.29
C ARG A 97 0.90 15.90 -4.79
N ASN A 98 0.08 16.53 -3.94
CA ASN A 98 -0.76 17.68 -4.29
C ASN A 98 -0.01 19.02 -4.15
N LEU A 99 0.75 19.19 -3.07
CA LEU A 99 1.80 20.20 -3.01
C LEU A 99 2.96 19.63 -3.80
N GLY A 100 3.24 20.10 -5.01
CA GLY A 100 4.41 19.66 -5.77
C GLY A 100 5.69 20.03 -5.03
N VAL A 101 6.12 19.20 -4.08
CA VAL A 101 7.25 19.48 -3.21
C VAL A 101 8.51 19.56 -4.08
N LEU A 102 8.94 20.81 -4.30
CA LEU A 102 10.25 21.24 -4.79
C LEU A 102 10.56 21.07 -6.28
N ARG A 103 9.62 21.39 -7.18
CA ARG A 103 10.00 21.58 -8.60
C ARG A 103 10.80 22.88 -8.87
N SER A 104 11.10 23.73 -7.88
CA SER A 104 11.69 25.06 -8.15
C SER A 104 12.77 25.63 -7.22
N LEU A 105 13.21 24.98 -6.13
CA LEU A 105 14.08 25.67 -5.15
C LEU A 105 15.60 25.59 -5.34
N TRP A 106 16.14 24.98 -6.39
CA TRP A 106 17.53 25.30 -6.78
C TRP A 106 17.82 25.02 -8.26
N ARG A 107 18.00 26.10 -9.02
CA ARG A 107 18.78 26.16 -10.26
C ARG A 107 19.76 27.32 -10.05
N PRO A 108 21.06 27.09 -9.85
CA PRO A 108 22.06 28.10 -10.21
C PRO A 108 22.18 28.19 -11.74
#